data_AF-A0A7Y2JZU8-F1
#
_entry.id   AF-A0A7Y2JZU8-F1
#
_cell.length_a   1.000
_cell.length_b   1.000
_cell.length_c   1.000
_cell.angle_alpha   90.00
_cell.angle_beta   90.00
_cell.angle_gamma   90.00
#
_symmetry.space_group_name_H-M   'P 1'
#
loop_
_entity.id
_entity.type
_entity.pdbx_description
1 polymer ?
#
loop_
_entity_poly.entity_id
_entity_poly.type
_entity_poly.pdbx_seq_one_letter_code
_entity_poly.pdbx_strand_id
1 'polypeptide(L)'
;MRKLLCTLAAVLAVTAAPAVTAAVIDFDAPGLIEIDNATNRATYNEDGFSLAGDAAGFLTIDGLGSGASGGLVLFGGNSISLVSMDGILFNFLGLDAGLFDPDTPAILSLTGIVGGNEQLSTTLALGDLTSLSLTGWTGLSELRLSASADLVIDNVQVSPVPEPDTGAMLLLGLGTLVALRSRHVRKAIGMR
;
A
#
# COMPACT_ATOMS: atom_id res chain seq x y z
N MET A 1 54.52 -17.60 17.85
CA MET A 1 53.36 -16.86 18.36
C MET A 1 52.77 -15.97 17.26
N ARG A 2 52.07 -16.56 16.28
CA ARG A 2 51.48 -15.85 15.12
C ARG A 2 50.16 -16.53 14.71
N LYS A 3 49.18 -16.60 15.59
CA LYS A 3 47.84 -17.13 15.29
C LYS A 3 46.83 -16.50 16.25
N LEU A 4 46.45 -15.23 16.06
CA LEU A 4 45.37 -14.62 16.87
C LEU A 4 44.75 -13.33 16.29
N LEU A 5 44.84 -13.12 14.97
CA LEU A 5 44.27 -11.94 14.31
C LEU A 5 43.49 -12.36 13.06
N CYS A 6 42.32 -12.99 13.21
CA CYS A 6 41.44 -13.25 12.06
C CYS A 6 39.96 -13.53 12.38
N THR A 7 39.42 -13.03 13.50
CA THR A 7 38.01 -13.28 13.82
C THR A 7 37.36 -12.09 14.53
N LEU A 8 37.30 -10.94 13.86
CA LEU A 8 36.39 -9.86 14.29
C LEU A 8 36.06 -8.95 13.11
N ALA A 9 35.23 -9.46 12.18
CA ALA A 9 34.60 -8.65 11.15
C ALA A 9 33.29 -9.31 10.75
N ALA A 10 32.41 -9.50 11.73
CA ALA A 10 31.03 -9.88 11.47
C ALA A 10 30.15 -9.09 12.43
N VAL A 11 29.13 -8.47 11.85
CA VAL A 11 27.94 -7.94 12.53
C VAL A 11 28.12 -6.58 13.22
N LEU A 12 28.26 -5.53 12.41
CA LEU A 12 27.80 -4.19 12.78
C LEU A 12 27.37 -3.43 11.52
N ALA A 13 26.40 -4.01 10.81
CA ALA A 13 25.62 -3.31 9.81
C ALA A 13 24.14 -3.54 10.14
N VAL A 14 23.74 -3.15 11.35
CA VAL A 14 22.35 -2.79 11.62
C VAL A 14 22.20 -1.38 11.07
N THR A 15 22.13 -1.26 9.75
CA THR A 15 21.71 -0.02 9.11
C THR A 15 20.26 0.16 9.48
N ALA A 16 19.95 1.27 10.15
CA ALA A 16 18.59 1.67 10.46
C ALA A 16 17.77 1.68 9.16
N ALA A 17 16.96 0.65 8.95
CA ALA A 17 15.92 0.73 7.94
C ALA A 17 15.03 1.92 8.32
N PRO A 18 14.70 2.82 7.37
CA PRO A 18 13.75 3.87 7.66
C PRO A 18 12.48 3.22 8.19
N ALA A 19 11.96 3.73 9.31
CA ALA A 19 10.66 3.30 9.80
C ALA A 19 9.65 3.65 8.71
N VAL A 20 9.17 2.64 8.00
CA VAL A 20 8.08 2.78 7.05
C VAL A 20 6.86 3.18 7.86
N THR A 21 6.47 4.44 7.73
CA THR A 21 5.30 4.99 8.43
C THR A 21 4.06 4.62 7.62
N ALA A 22 2.98 4.24 8.31
CA ALA A 22 1.69 4.07 7.65
C ALA A 22 1.23 5.41 7.09
N ALA A 23 0.77 5.42 5.84
CA ALA A 23 0.10 6.56 5.23
C ALA A 23 -1.41 6.44 5.51
N VAL A 24 -2.06 7.60 5.67
CA VAL A 24 -3.50 7.69 5.93
C VAL A 24 -4.08 8.63 4.88
N ILE A 25 -4.95 8.10 4.04
CA ILE A 25 -5.69 8.91 3.06
C ILE A 25 -6.95 9.38 3.78
N ASP A 26 -7.00 10.66 4.15
CA ASP A 26 -8.01 11.27 5.02
C ASP A 26 -8.96 12.23 4.27
N PHE A 27 -8.58 12.64 3.05
CA PHE A 27 -9.39 13.56 2.23
C PHE A 27 -9.70 14.91 2.93
N ASP A 28 -8.96 15.30 3.98
CA ASP A 28 -9.20 16.54 4.75
C ASP A 28 -8.71 17.80 4.00
N ALA A 29 -7.78 17.63 3.05
CA ALA A 29 -7.30 18.68 2.17
C ALA A 29 -7.34 18.19 0.71
N PRO A 30 -8.55 17.97 0.16
CA PRO A 30 -8.68 17.16 -1.04
C PRO A 30 -8.00 17.82 -2.23
N GLY A 31 -7.13 17.05 -2.88
CA GLY A 31 -6.56 17.40 -4.17
C GLY A 31 -7.63 17.50 -5.26
N LEU A 32 -7.22 17.95 -6.44
CA LEU A 32 -8.11 17.95 -7.60
C LEU A 32 -8.37 16.52 -8.08
N ILE A 33 -9.63 16.19 -8.33
CA ILE A 33 -10.00 14.99 -9.09
C ILE A 33 -9.76 15.28 -10.57
N GLU A 34 -8.85 14.53 -11.19
CA GLU A 34 -8.55 14.63 -12.60
C GLU A 34 -9.51 13.73 -13.39
N ILE A 35 -10.25 14.31 -14.34
CA ILE A 35 -11.21 13.58 -15.18
C ILE A 35 -10.66 13.48 -16.60
N ASP A 36 -10.49 12.24 -17.07
CA ASP A 36 -10.25 11.95 -18.48
C ASP A 36 -11.59 11.77 -19.20
N ASN A 37 -12.02 12.81 -19.91
CA ASN A 37 -13.26 12.81 -20.69
C ASN A 37 -13.26 11.81 -21.86
N ALA A 38 -12.10 11.31 -22.30
CA ALA A 38 -12.04 10.32 -23.39
C ALA A 38 -12.38 8.90 -22.89
N THR A 39 -11.99 8.57 -21.66
CA THR A 39 -12.25 7.26 -21.04
C THR A 39 -13.35 7.28 -20.00
N ASN A 40 -13.88 8.47 -19.66
CA ASN A 40 -14.82 8.71 -18.57
C ASN A 40 -14.32 8.16 -17.23
N ARG A 41 -13.02 8.32 -16.96
CA ARG A 41 -12.38 7.89 -15.72
C ARG A 41 -11.94 9.09 -14.91
N ALA A 42 -12.09 8.98 -13.60
CA ALA A 42 -11.53 9.94 -12.65
C ALA A 42 -10.37 9.33 -11.87
N THR A 43 -9.42 10.19 -11.53
CA THR A 43 -8.26 9.86 -10.69
C THR A 43 -8.13 10.90 -9.59
N TYR A 44 -7.87 10.44 -8.36
CA TYR A 44 -7.57 11.24 -7.20
C TYR A 44 -6.26 10.77 -6.57
N ASN A 45 -5.37 11.68 -6.22
CA ASN A 45 -4.04 11.35 -5.71
C ASN A 45 -3.80 12.00 -4.35
N GLU A 46 -3.33 11.22 -3.38
CA GLU A 46 -3.04 11.66 -2.02
C GLU A 46 -2.02 10.72 -1.39
N ASP A 47 -1.05 11.27 -0.63
CA ASP A 47 -0.09 10.50 0.16
C ASP A 47 0.67 9.36 -0.56
N GLY A 48 0.94 9.56 -1.86
CA GLY A 48 1.65 8.58 -2.70
C GLY A 48 0.77 7.45 -3.22
N PHE A 49 -0.55 7.56 -3.07
CA PHE A 49 -1.54 6.64 -3.60
C PHE A 49 -2.47 7.33 -4.60
N SER A 50 -3.00 6.53 -5.52
CA SER A 50 -3.96 6.96 -6.52
C SER A 50 -5.23 6.12 -6.40
N LEU A 51 -6.37 6.80 -6.27
CA LEU A 51 -7.70 6.22 -6.37
C LEU A 51 -8.26 6.51 -7.76
N ALA A 52 -8.74 5.48 -8.46
CA ALA A 52 -9.26 5.64 -9.81
C ALA A 52 -10.54 4.81 -10.05
N GLY A 53 -11.47 5.36 -10.81
CA GLY A 53 -12.77 4.75 -11.08
C GLY A 53 -13.51 5.42 -12.24
N ASP A 54 -14.81 5.17 -12.36
CA ASP A 54 -15.69 5.96 -13.23
C ASP A 54 -15.71 7.41 -12.74
N ALA A 55 -15.70 8.38 -13.66
CA ALA A 55 -15.77 9.79 -13.34
C ALA A 55 -17.04 10.20 -12.56
N ALA A 56 -18.14 9.46 -12.73
CA ALA A 56 -19.35 9.65 -11.94
C ALA A 56 -19.42 8.75 -10.70
N GLY A 57 -18.38 7.95 -10.44
CA GLY A 57 -18.40 6.89 -9.44
C GLY A 57 -18.01 7.33 -8.03
N PHE A 58 -17.31 8.46 -7.88
CA PHE A 58 -16.91 8.97 -6.57
C PHE A 58 -16.65 10.48 -6.59
N LEU A 59 -16.76 11.11 -5.41
CA LEU A 59 -16.42 12.52 -5.17
C LEU A 59 -15.90 12.70 -3.75
N THR A 60 -15.00 13.65 -3.52
CA THR A 60 -14.67 14.08 -2.15
C THR A 60 -15.84 14.88 -1.56
N ILE A 61 -16.07 14.78 -0.25
CA ILE A 61 -17.23 15.44 0.40
C ILE A 61 -17.20 16.97 0.22
N ASP A 62 -16.01 17.58 0.25
CA ASP A 62 -15.85 19.01 -0.06
C ASP A 62 -16.37 19.38 -1.46
N GLY A 63 -16.30 18.43 -2.41
CA GLY A 63 -16.82 18.57 -3.75
C GLY A 63 -18.36 18.52 -3.85
N LEU A 64 -19.07 18.11 -2.79
CA LEU A 64 -20.53 18.02 -2.75
C LEU A 64 -21.22 19.29 -2.25
N GLY A 65 -20.47 20.27 -1.71
CA GLY A 65 -21.03 21.51 -1.18
C GLY A 65 -21.94 21.33 0.04
N SER A 66 -21.76 20.23 0.79
CA SER A 66 -22.63 19.82 1.91
C SER A 66 -22.33 20.55 3.23
N GLY A 67 -21.27 21.36 3.31
CA GLY A 67 -20.80 21.97 4.55
C GLY A 67 -20.13 20.99 5.52
N ALA A 68 -20.19 19.69 5.23
CA ALA A 68 -19.28 18.69 5.78
C ALA A 68 -17.96 18.72 5.01
N SER A 69 -16.88 18.29 5.67
CA SER A 69 -15.54 18.14 5.11
C SER A 69 -14.92 16.83 5.58
N GLY A 70 -13.92 16.35 4.84
CA GLY A 70 -13.29 15.06 5.08
C GLY A 70 -14.11 13.91 4.50
N GLY A 71 -13.42 12.88 4.04
CA GLY A 71 -14.02 11.69 3.42
C GLY A 71 -14.31 11.76 1.91
N LEU A 72 -14.45 10.57 1.35
CA LEU A 72 -14.77 10.26 -0.04
C LEU A 72 -16.15 9.60 -0.12
N VAL A 73 -17.04 10.15 -0.93
CA VAL A 73 -18.28 9.48 -1.30
C VAL A 73 -18.03 8.54 -2.46
N LEU A 74 -18.36 7.25 -2.27
CA LEU A 74 -18.40 6.24 -3.31
C LEU A 74 -19.86 5.94 -3.65
N PHE A 75 -20.26 6.22 -4.88
CA PHE A 75 -21.65 6.05 -5.31
C PHE A 75 -22.00 4.58 -5.53
N GLY A 76 -23.23 4.21 -5.18
CA GLY A 76 -23.75 2.86 -5.29
C GLY A 76 -23.63 2.30 -6.71
N GLY A 77 -23.24 1.03 -6.81
CA GLY A 77 -23.02 0.33 -8.08
C GLY A 77 -21.66 0.61 -8.72
N ASN A 78 -20.84 1.49 -8.14
CA ASN A 78 -19.50 1.81 -8.64
C ASN A 78 -18.40 1.10 -7.86
N SER A 79 -17.21 1.09 -8.46
CA SER A 79 -15.99 0.61 -7.85
C SER A 79 -14.83 1.56 -8.11
N ILE A 80 -13.96 1.70 -7.12
CA ILE A 80 -12.69 2.42 -7.23
C ILE A 80 -11.53 1.47 -6.92
N SER A 81 -10.41 1.73 -7.57
CA SER A 81 -9.15 1.02 -7.37
C SER A 81 -8.15 1.95 -6.70
N LEU A 82 -7.56 1.51 -5.60
CA LEU A 82 -6.45 2.14 -4.90
C LEU A 82 -5.16 1.43 -5.28
N VAL A 83 -4.18 2.19 -5.77
CA VAL A 83 -2.85 1.72 -6.15
C VAL A 83 -1.77 2.66 -5.61
N SER A 84 -0.56 2.14 -5.38
CA SER A 84 0.59 3.00 -5.12
C SER A 84 1.03 3.70 -6.41
N MET A 85 1.32 5.00 -6.33
CA MET A 85 1.81 5.78 -7.47
C MET A 85 3.22 5.37 -7.92
N ASP A 86 4.03 4.87 -6.99
CA ASP A 86 5.38 4.37 -7.27
C ASP A 86 5.39 2.91 -7.75
N GLY A 87 4.22 2.28 -7.87
CA GLY A 87 4.07 0.89 -8.29
C GLY A 87 4.57 -0.13 -7.27
N ILE A 88 4.83 0.29 -6.03
CA ILE A 88 5.25 -0.59 -4.94
C ILE A 88 4.07 -1.36 -4.35
N LEU A 89 4.35 -2.52 -3.78
CA LEU A 89 3.34 -3.28 -3.03
C LEU A 89 3.07 -2.61 -1.68
N PHE A 90 1.82 -2.70 -1.22
CA PHE A 90 1.39 -2.12 0.06
C PHE A 90 0.56 -3.11 0.88
N ASN A 91 0.48 -2.85 2.18
CA ASN A 91 -0.45 -3.50 3.09
C ASN A 91 -1.64 -2.58 3.30
N PHE A 92 -2.83 -3.15 3.31
CA PHE A 92 -4.04 -2.47 3.74
C PHE A 92 -4.31 -2.81 5.20
N LEU A 93 -4.44 -1.79 6.05
CA LEU A 93 -4.57 -1.94 7.49
C LEU A 93 -6.01 -1.72 7.97
N GLY A 94 -6.76 -0.88 7.25
CA GLY A 94 -8.11 -0.49 7.64
C GLY A 94 -8.61 0.75 6.92
N LEU A 95 -9.86 1.09 7.20
CA LEU A 95 -10.52 2.34 6.78
C LEU A 95 -11.70 2.61 7.69
N ASP A 96 -12.19 3.84 7.68
CA ASP A 96 -13.51 4.19 8.21
C ASP A 96 -14.52 4.19 7.07
N ALA A 97 -15.69 3.57 7.28
CA ALA A 97 -16.77 3.60 6.31
C ALA A 97 -18.14 3.77 6.99
N GLY A 98 -19.02 4.53 6.36
CA GLY A 98 -20.38 4.75 6.83
C GLY A 98 -21.36 4.92 5.68
N LEU A 99 -22.65 4.87 5.99
CA LEU A 99 -23.69 5.17 5.02
C LEU A 99 -23.69 6.68 4.69
N PHE A 100 -23.89 7.01 3.42
CA PHE A 100 -24.18 8.39 3.03
C PHE A 100 -25.64 8.74 3.33
N ASP A 101 -26.56 7.81 3.06
CA ASP A 101 -27.97 7.87 3.46
C ASP A 101 -28.25 6.83 4.55
N PRO A 102 -28.53 7.25 5.80
CA PRO A 102 -28.71 6.33 6.93
C PRO A 102 -29.93 5.41 6.79
N ASP A 103 -30.89 5.77 5.92
CA ASP A 103 -32.09 4.96 5.69
C ASP A 103 -31.89 3.88 4.61
N THR A 104 -30.75 3.89 3.92
CA THR A 104 -30.44 2.97 2.82
C THR A 104 -29.30 2.01 3.20
N PRO A 105 -29.59 0.73 3.51
CA PRO A 105 -28.54 -0.24 3.82
C PRO A 105 -27.55 -0.40 2.67
N ALA A 106 -26.26 -0.45 2.98
CA ALA A 106 -25.20 -0.62 2.00
C ALA A 106 -24.26 -1.79 2.36
N ILE A 107 -23.64 -2.36 1.33
CA ILE A 107 -22.56 -3.32 1.44
C ILE A 107 -21.32 -2.69 0.83
N LEU A 108 -20.25 -2.60 1.62
CA LEU A 108 -18.90 -2.32 1.12
C LEU A 108 -18.22 -3.65 0.83
N SER A 109 -17.78 -3.85 -0.41
CA SER A 109 -16.94 -4.98 -0.78
C SER A 109 -15.52 -4.50 -1.00
N LEU A 110 -14.57 -5.22 -0.41
CA LEU A 110 -13.14 -4.98 -0.55
C LEU A 110 -12.52 -6.18 -1.25
N THR A 111 -11.64 -5.92 -2.21
CA THR A 111 -10.95 -6.96 -2.97
C THR A 111 -9.47 -6.60 -3.11
N GLY A 112 -8.62 -7.41 -2.52
CA GLY A 112 -7.17 -7.28 -2.57
C GLY A 112 -6.59 -8.09 -3.71
N ILE A 113 -5.82 -7.42 -4.57
CA ILE A 113 -5.17 -8.02 -5.73
C ILE A 113 -3.67 -8.08 -5.45
N VAL A 114 -3.07 -9.24 -5.71
CA VAL A 114 -1.64 -9.50 -5.55
C VAL A 114 -1.10 -10.09 -6.85
N GLY A 115 -0.11 -9.43 -7.44
CA GLY A 115 0.49 -9.90 -8.70
C GLY A 115 -0.53 -10.04 -9.84
N GLY A 116 -1.54 -9.15 -9.87
CA GLY A 116 -2.59 -9.13 -10.89
C GLY A 116 -3.69 -10.19 -10.73
N ASN A 117 -3.67 -11.01 -9.68
CA ASN A 117 -4.71 -11.98 -9.38
C ASN A 117 -5.49 -11.57 -8.13
N GLU A 118 -6.80 -11.79 -8.14
CA GLU A 118 -7.62 -11.63 -6.95
C GLU A 118 -7.19 -12.65 -5.88
N GLN A 119 -6.88 -12.17 -4.67
CA GLN A 119 -6.36 -13.03 -3.62
C GLN A 119 -7.12 -12.92 -2.30
N LEU A 120 -7.70 -11.75 -1.99
CA LEU A 120 -8.42 -11.52 -0.75
C LEU A 120 -9.72 -10.80 -1.05
N SER A 121 -10.82 -11.23 -0.44
CA SER A 121 -12.11 -10.56 -0.60
C SER A 121 -12.89 -10.61 0.70
N THR A 122 -13.53 -9.50 1.05
CA THR A 122 -14.45 -9.41 2.18
C THR A 122 -15.58 -8.45 1.86
N THR A 123 -16.73 -8.68 2.48
CA THR A 123 -17.91 -7.82 2.37
C THR A 123 -18.35 -7.39 3.76
N LEU A 124 -18.61 -6.11 3.93
CA LEU A 124 -19.09 -5.52 5.16
C LEU A 124 -20.48 -4.92 4.92
N ALA A 125 -21.48 -5.40 5.66
CA ALA A 125 -22.75 -4.70 5.74
C ALA A 125 -22.57 -3.46 6.63
N LEU A 126 -22.88 -2.29 6.08
CA LEU A 126 -22.77 -1.01 6.78
C LEU A 126 -24.11 -0.66 7.42
N GLY A 127 -24.03 -0.21 8.68
CA GLY A 127 -25.13 0.41 9.43
C GLY A 127 -24.74 1.85 9.75
N ASP A 128 -24.14 2.07 10.92
CA ASP A 128 -23.53 3.38 11.24
C ASP A 128 -22.06 3.45 10.78
N LEU A 129 -21.43 4.62 10.96
CA LEU A 129 -19.99 4.81 10.78
C LEU A 129 -19.21 3.73 11.55
N THR A 130 -18.37 3.01 10.83
CA THR A 130 -17.64 1.85 11.34
C THR A 130 -16.17 1.95 10.96
N SER A 131 -15.28 1.88 11.95
CA SER A 131 -13.85 1.69 11.74
C SER A 131 -13.54 0.21 11.50
N LEU A 132 -13.02 -0.08 10.31
CA LEU A 132 -12.59 -1.41 9.92
C LEU A 132 -11.08 -1.53 10.11
N SER A 133 -10.64 -2.57 10.81
CA SER A 133 -9.23 -2.99 10.83
C SER A 133 -9.12 -4.41 10.30
N LEU A 134 -8.26 -4.61 9.31
CA LEU A 134 -8.04 -5.91 8.68
C LEU A 134 -6.60 -6.38 8.92
N THR A 135 -6.46 -7.69 9.12
CA THR A 135 -5.15 -8.34 9.22
C THR A 135 -4.97 -9.30 8.05
N GLY A 136 -3.73 -9.51 7.61
CA GLY A 136 -3.40 -10.41 6.51
C GLY A 136 -3.60 -9.82 5.10
N TRP A 137 -3.97 -8.54 4.99
CA TRP A 137 -4.05 -7.81 3.72
C TRP A 137 -2.70 -7.19 3.36
N THR A 138 -1.74 -8.04 3.03
CA THR A 138 -0.35 -7.65 2.78
C THR A 138 0.08 -7.94 1.35
N GLY A 139 1.07 -7.20 0.84
CA GLY A 139 1.61 -7.46 -0.50
C GLY A 139 0.68 -7.10 -1.66
N LEU A 140 -0.28 -6.19 -1.44
CA LEU A 140 -1.26 -5.80 -2.45
C LEU A 140 -0.61 -4.95 -3.54
N SER A 141 -0.96 -5.23 -4.79
CA SER A 141 -0.70 -4.35 -5.92
C SER A 141 -1.87 -3.40 -6.19
N GLU A 142 -3.09 -3.81 -5.84
CA GLU A 142 -4.31 -3.00 -5.95
C GLU A 142 -5.28 -3.41 -4.84
N LEU A 143 -5.98 -2.42 -4.27
CA LEU A 143 -7.16 -2.63 -3.43
C LEU A 143 -8.36 -2.07 -4.18
N ARG A 144 -9.36 -2.90 -4.45
CA ARG A 144 -10.61 -2.46 -5.05
C ARG A 144 -11.69 -2.36 -4.00
N LEU A 145 -12.41 -1.24 -4.01
CA LEU A 145 -13.55 -0.97 -3.16
C LEU A 145 -14.78 -0.83 -4.05
N SER A 146 -15.88 -1.49 -3.70
CA SER A 146 -17.15 -1.34 -4.41
C SER A 146 -18.31 -1.22 -3.45
N ALA A 147 -19.28 -0.39 -3.81
CA ALA A 147 -20.42 -0.08 -2.96
C ALA A 147 -21.73 -0.57 -3.58
N SER A 148 -22.62 -1.15 -2.77
CA SER A 148 -23.98 -1.49 -3.25
C SER A 148 -24.95 -0.31 -3.22
N ALA A 149 -24.66 0.72 -2.42
CA ALA A 149 -25.39 1.98 -2.29
C ALA A 149 -24.39 3.09 -1.93
N ASP A 150 -24.81 4.35 -1.89
CA ASP A 150 -23.92 5.48 -1.60
C ASP A 150 -23.33 5.36 -0.19
N LEU A 151 -22.02 5.44 -0.09
CA LEU A 151 -21.28 5.33 1.17
C LEU A 151 -20.20 6.39 1.26
N VAL A 152 -19.78 6.68 2.48
CA VAL A 152 -18.64 7.55 2.80
C VAL A 152 -17.49 6.67 3.27
N ILE A 153 -16.29 6.93 2.75
CA ILE A 153 -15.03 6.29 3.11
C ILE A 153 -14.09 7.36 3.65
N ASP A 154 -13.36 7.07 4.71
CA ASP A 154 -12.38 7.97 5.29
C ASP A 154 -11.21 7.17 5.91
N ASN A 155 -10.13 7.86 6.27
CA ASN A 155 -8.98 7.34 7.00
C ASN A 155 -8.46 6.00 6.45
N VAL A 156 -8.25 5.91 5.14
CA VAL A 156 -7.76 4.69 4.49
C VAL A 156 -6.30 4.47 4.90
N GLN A 157 -6.07 3.50 5.77
CA GLN A 157 -4.77 3.20 6.35
C GLN A 157 -4.03 2.17 5.50
N VAL A 158 -2.90 2.60 4.96
CA VAL A 158 -2.01 1.77 4.13
C VAL A 158 -0.57 1.89 4.62
N SER A 159 0.24 0.88 4.35
CA SER A 159 1.68 0.96 4.60
C SER A 159 2.44 0.32 3.45
N PRO A 160 3.58 0.88 3.02
CA PRO A 160 4.48 0.20 2.10
C PRO A 160 4.86 -1.18 2.66
N VAL A 161 4.96 -2.18 1.78
CA VAL A 161 5.59 -3.46 2.16
C VAL A 161 7.09 -3.18 2.29
N PRO A 162 7.71 -3.41 3.47
CA PRO A 162 9.15 -3.25 3.58
C PRO A 162 9.82 -4.14 2.53
N GLU A 163 10.57 -3.54 1.61
CA GLU A 163 11.42 -4.33 0.73
C GLU A 163 12.37 -5.14 1.61
N PRO A 164 12.58 -6.44 1.33
CA PRO A 164 13.57 -7.21 2.06
C PRO A 164 14.93 -6.56 1.83
N ASP A 165 15.42 -5.81 2.83
CA ASP A 165 16.57 -4.90 2.77
C ASP A 165 17.42 -5.17 1.53
N THR A 166 17.12 -4.47 0.43
CA THR A 166 17.81 -4.69 -0.85
C THR A 166 19.31 -4.51 -0.66
N GLY A 167 19.71 -3.66 0.30
CA GLY A 167 21.07 -3.55 0.82
C GLY A 167 21.59 -4.80 1.53
N ALA A 168 20.82 -5.47 2.38
CA ALA A 168 21.21 -6.73 3.00
C ALA A 168 21.39 -7.84 1.94
N MET A 169 20.48 -7.93 0.97
CA MET A 169 20.60 -8.90 -0.14
C MET A 169 21.81 -8.59 -1.04
N LEU A 170 22.06 -7.30 -1.33
CA LEU A 170 23.23 -6.87 -2.08
C LEU A 170 24.53 -7.14 -1.33
N LEU A 171 24.59 -6.86 -0.02
CA LEU A 171 25.76 -7.13 0.82
C LEU A 171 26.00 -8.62 0.99
N LEU A 172 24.95 -9.43 1.14
CA LEU A 172 25.06 -10.88 1.10
C LEU A 172 25.62 -11.34 -0.25
N GLY A 173 25.07 -10.84 -1.36
CA GLY A 173 25.56 -11.12 -2.71
C GLY A 173 27.05 -10.77 -2.89
N LEU A 174 27.45 -9.54 -2.59
CA LEU A 174 28.83 -9.08 -2.66
C LEU A 174 29.76 -9.85 -1.71
N GLY A 175 29.29 -10.13 -0.48
CA GLY A 175 30.00 -10.90 0.51
C GLY A 175 30.33 -12.31 0.02
N THR A 176 29.38 -12.98 -0.63
CA THR A 176 29.62 -14.31 -1.23
C THR A 176 30.66 -14.25 -2.36
N LEU A 177 30.60 -13.23 -3.22
CA LEU A 177 31.54 -13.05 -4.33
C LEU A 177 32.97 -12.81 -3.82
N VAL A 178 33.15 -11.95 -2.82
CA VAL A 178 34.46 -11.69 -2.20
C VAL A 178 35.02 -12.94 -1.53
N ALA A 179 34.17 -13.69 -0.81
CA ALA A 179 34.56 -14.94 -0.17
C ALA A 179 35.04 -15.98 -1.21
N LEU A 180 34.32 -16.13 -2.32
CA LEU A 180 34.70 -17.04 -3.42
C LEU A 180 36.01 -16.62 -4.08
N ARG A 181 36.20 -15.32 -4.37
CA ARG A 181 37.45 -14.79 -4.95
C ARG A 181 38.65 -15.06 -4.05
N SER A 182 38.50 -14.88 -2.74
CA SER A 182 39.59 -15.12 -1.78
C SER A 182 40.03 -16.59 -1.72
N ARG A 183 39.11 -17.53 -1.98
CA ARG A 183 39.43 -18.98 -2.04
C ARG A 183 40.24 -19.34 -3.28
N HIS A 184 39.94 -18.72 -4.43
CA HIS A 184 40.71 -18.95 -5.66
C HIS A 184 42.15 -18.45 -5.56
N VAL A 185 42.37 -17.26 -4.99
CA VAL A 185 43.73 -16.69 -4.82
C VAL A 185 44.57 -17.54 -3.87
N ARG A 186 43.99 -18.07 -2.78
CA ARG A 186 44.72 -18.93 -1.84
C ARG A 186 45.14 -20.27 -2.45
N LYS A 187 44.31 -20.88 -3.31
CA LYS A 187 44.70 -22.09 -4.05
C LYS A 187 45.86 -21.84 -5.01
N ALA A 188 45.91 -20.67 -5.66
CA ALA A 188 46.99 -20.32 -6.59
C ALA A 188 48.35 -20.08 -5.90
N ILE A 189 48.36 -19.65 -4.63
CA ILE A 189 49.60 -19.35 -3.87
C ILE A 189 50.18 -20.61 -3.18
N GLY A 190 49.38 -21.65 -2.94
CA GLY A 190 49.81 -22.89 -2.26
C GLY A 190 50.43 -23.98 -3.14
N MET A 191 50.66 -23.72 -4.44
CA MET A 191 51.32 -24.66 -5.38
C MET A 191 52.78 -24.28 -5.68
N ARG A 192 53.52 -23.81 -4.67
CA ARG A 192 54.98 -23.64 -4.73
C ARG A 192 55.65 -24.37 -3.58
#